data_AF-A0A2E9JJJ7-F1
#
_entry.id   AF-A0A2E9JJJ7-F1
#
_cell.length_a   1.000
_cell.length_b   1.000
_cell.length_c   1.000
_cell.angle_alpha   90.00
_cell.angle_beta   90.00
_cell.angle_gamma   90.00
#
_symmetry.space_group_name_H-M   'P 1'
#
loop_
_entity.id
_entity.type
_entity.pdbx_description
1 polymer ?
#
loop_
_entity_poly.entity_id
_entity_poly.type
_entity_poly.pdbx_seq_one_letter_code
_entity_poly.pdbx_strand_id
1 'polypeptide(L)'
;MAVKRAFSSGFFVLSLVLIGPYQISPAEEMKVTKPERVGMSSERLDRIGIVMRKLIDEEKIPGTVTLAARKGKVVHFEANGLRDVERGLPMQTDTIFRLYSQTVILHTWQDNPSINHCSFSLRIS
;
A
#
# COMPACT_ATOMS: atom_id res chain seq x y z
N MET A 1 20.88 -16.82 -65.65
CA MET A 1 21.08 -15.47 -65.10
C MET A 1 19.69 -14.88 -64.86
N ALA A 2 19.23 -14.35 -63.73
CA ALA A 2 19.82 -14.06 -62.43
C ALA A 2 18.69 -14.02 -61.35
N VAL A 3 18.97 -14.66 -60.22
CA VAL A 3 18.71 -14.20 -58.83
C VAL A 3 17.28 -13.84 -58.36
N LYS A 4 16.70 -14.81 -57.63
CA LYS A 4 16.13 -14.76 -56.25
C LYS A 4 15.14 -13.63 -55.89
N ARG A 5 13.96 -14.03 -55.38
CA ARG A 5 13.42 -13.66 -54.04
C ARG A 5 12.10 -14.38 -53.77
N ALA A 6 12.18 -15.56 -53.17
CA ALA A 6 11.06 -16.20 -52.51
C ALA A 6 10.74 -15.39 -51.25
N PHE A 7 9.59 -14.72 -51.24
CA PHE A 7 9.08 -13.96 -50.10
C PHE A 7 8.64 -14.97 -49.04
N SER A 8 9.61 -15.40 -48.22
CA SER A 8 9.41 -16.48 -47.26
C SER A 8 8.53 -16.01 -46.12
N SER A 9 7.46 -16.78 -45.94
CA SER A 9 6.53 -16.84 -44.82
C SER A 9 7.25 -17.17 -43.49
N GLY A 10 8.12 -16.27 -43.04
CA GLY A 10 8.93 -16.46 -41.82
C GLY A 10 9.09 -15.21 -40.96
N PHE A 11 8.61 -14.04 -41.41
CA PHE A 11 8.90 -12.78 -40.70
C PHE A 11 7.85 -12.37 -39.67
N PHE A 12 6.63 -12.92 -39.72
CA PHE A 12 5.54 -12.50 -38.84
C PHE A 12 5.52 -13.22 -37.48
N VAL A 13 6.17 -14.39 -37.37
CA VAL A 13 6.18 -15.19 -36.13
C VAL A 13 7.28 -14.74 -35.17
N LEU A 14 8.33 -14.07 -35.65
CA LEU A 14 9.49 -13.70 -34.82
C LEU A 14 9.26 -12.44 -33.96
N SER A 15 8.27 -11.59 -34.28
CA SER A 15 8.00 -10.38 -33.49
C SER A 15 7.15 -10.63 -32.24
N LEU A 16 6.46 -11.77 -32.13
CA LEU A 16 5.54 -12.05 -31.02
C LEU A 16 6.24 -12.67 -29.79
N VAL A 17 7.52 -13.03 -29.88
CA VAL A 17 8.27 -13.75 -28.83
C VAL A 17 9.01 -12.80 -27.86
N LEU A 18 9.10 -11.50 -28.15
CA LEU A 18 9.79 -10.53 -27.28
C LEU A 18 8.92 -9.93 -26.17
N ILE A 19 7.67 -10.35 -26.04
CA ILE A 19 6.88 -10.09 -24.83
C ILE A 19 6.89 -11.40 -24.03
N GLY A 20 8.03 -11.68 -23.40
CA GLY A 20 8.11 -12.74 -22.38
C GLY A 20 7.03 -12.48 -21.33
N PRO A 21 6.42 -13.52 -20.72
CA PRO A 21 5.39 -13.34 -19.71
C PRO A 21 6.00 -12.49 -18.59
N TYR A 22 5.59 -11.22 -18.54
CA TYR A 22 5.94 -10.32 -17.47
C TYR A 22 5.29 -10.93 -16.22
N GLN A 23 6.09 -11.68 -15.46
CA GLN A 23 5.68 -12.26 -14.19
C GLN A 23 5.32 -11.09 -13.28
N ILE A 24 4.05 -10.76 -13.22
CA ILE A 24 3.52 -9.81 -12.25
C ILE A 24 3.72 -10.49 -10.91
N SER A 25 4.76 -10.11 -10.16
CA SER A 25 4.92 -10.57 -8.79
C SER A 25 3.64 -10.21 -8.03
N PRO A 26 3.00 -11.17 -7.35
CA PRO A 26 1.88 -10.84 -6.48
C PRO A 26 2.37 -9.84 -5.44
N ALA A 27 1.64 -8.73 -5.29
CA ALA A 27 1.90 -7.73 -4.28
C ALA A 27 2.04 -8.44 -2.92
N GLU A 28 3.16 -8.21 -2.24
CA GLU A 28 3.47 -8.87 -0.97
C GLU A 28 2.40 -8.49 0.06
N GLU A 29 1.48 -9.42 0.33
CA GLU A 29 0.39 -9.22 1.28
C GLU A 29 0.99 -8.88 2.66
N MET A 30 0.71 -7.68 3.16
CA MET A 30 1.27 -7.17 4.41
C MET A 30 0.86 -8.07 5.59
N LYS A 31 1.75 -8.98 5.98
CA LYS A 31 1.50 -9.93 7.07
C LYS A 31 1.59 -9.25 8.43
N VAL A 32 0.46 -9.15 9.12
CA VAL A 32 0.42 -8.69 10.51
C VAL A 32 1.14 -9.70 11.40
N THR A 33 2.15 -9.24 12.13
CA THR A 33 2.96 -10.02 13.05
C THR A 33 2.48 -9.85 14.48
N LYS A 34 2.58 -10.92 15.29
CA LYS A 34 2.29 -10.87 16.73
C LYS A 34 3.02 -9.71 17.44
N PRO A 35 2.32 -8.83 18.17
CA PRO A 35 2.90 -7.69 18.88
C PRO A 35 4.05 -8.07 19.83
N GLU A 36 3.94 -9.23 20.49
CA GLU A 36 4.90 -9.69 21.49
C GLU A 36 6.30 -9.91 20.87
N ARG A 37 6.34 -10.27 19.58
CA ARG A 37 7.61 -10.50 18.85
C ARG A 37 8.42 -9.23 18.62
N VAL A 38 7.80 -8.06 18.74
CA VAL A 38 8.48 -6.77 18.63
C VAL A 38 8.49 -6.00 19.96
N GLY A 39 8.12 -6.66 21.06
CA GLY A 39 8.08 -6.06 22.39
C GLY A 39 6.92 -5.08 22.59
N MET A 40 5.78 -5.31 21.93
CA MET A 40 4.52 -4.60 22.19
C MET A 40 3.52 -5.54 22.86
N SER A 41 2.62 -5.00 23.68
CA SER A 41 1.54 -5.77 24.32
C SER A 41 0.29 -5.73 23.43
N SER A 42 -0.26 -6.90 23.14
CA SER A 42 -1.51 -7.07 22.39
C SER A 42 -2.67 -6.39 23.11
N GLU A 43 -2.77 -6.53 24.44
CA GLU A 43 -3.85 -5.95 25.23
C GLU A 43 -3.89 -4.42 25.12
N ARG A 44 -2.75 -3.76 24.90
CA ARG A 44 -2.71 -2.32 24.67
C ARG A 44 -3.13 -1.93 23.26
N LEU A 45 -2.78 -2.75 22.26
CA LEU A 45 -3.16 -2.52 20.87
C LEU A 45 -4.65 -2.74 20.65
N ASP A 46 -5.26 -3.72 21.32
CA ASP A 46 -6.70 -3.98 21.21
C ASP A 46 -7.55 -2.79 21.67
N ARG A 47 -7.02 -1.96 22.58
CA ARG A 47 -7.69 -0.72 23.01
C ARG A 47 -7.84 0.29 21.88
N ILE A 48 -6.98 0.26 20.87
CA ILE A 48 -7.07 1.17 19.73
C ILE A 48 -8.39 0.94 19.00
N GLY A 49 -8.70 -0.32 18.64
CA GLY A 49 -9.95 -0.65 17.97
C GLY A 49 -11.18 -0.27 18.81
N ILE A 50 -11.13 -0.44 20.13
CA ILE A 50 -12.22 -0.03 21.04
C ILE A 50 -12.44 1.48 21.00
N VAL A 51 -11.37 2.27 21.11
CA VAL A 51 -11.47 3.74 21.09
C VAL A 51 -11.94 4.25 19.73
N MET A 52 -11.44 3.67 18.63
CA MET A 52 -11.84 4.06 17.28
C MET A 52 -13.32 3.76 17.01
N ARG A 53 -13.80 2.57 17.41
CA ARG A 53 -15.23 2.24 17.35
C ARG A 53 -16.07 3.21 18.17
N LYS A 54 -15.66 3.55 19.38
CA LYS A 54 -16.36 4.54 20.21
C LYS A 54 -16.47 5.91 19.52
N LEU A 55 -15.43 6.36 18.81
CA LEU A 55 -15.47 7.62 18.07
C LEU A 55 -16.41 7.58 16.86
N ILE A 56 -16.56 6.40 16.24
CA ILE A 56 -17.54 6.16 15.17
C ILE A 56 -18.95 6.16 15.75
N ASP A 57 -19.17 5.48 16.87
CA ASP A 57 -20.46 5.42 17.57
C ASP A 57 -20.90 6.81 18.08
N GLU A 58 -19.94 7.67 18.46
CA GLU A 58 -20.18 9.08 18.81
C GLU A 58 -20.38 10.00 17.59
N GLU A 59 -20.42 9.45 16.37
CA GLU A 59 -20.56 10.18 15.09
C GLU A 59 -19.50 11.26 14.84
N LYS A 60 -18.38 11.21 15.58
CA LYS A 60 -17.29 12.18 15.42
C LYS A 60 -16.50 11.96 14.14
N ILE A 61 -16.41 10.70 13.71
CA ILE A 61 -15.71 10.27 12.51
C ILE A 61 -16.52 9.16 11.81
N PRO A 62 -16.62 9.17 10.47
CA PRO A 62 -17.39 8.15 9.75
C PRO A 62 -16.70 6.79 9.71
N GLY A 63 -15.36 6.76 9.75
CA GLY A 63 -14.56 5.55 9.72
C GLY A 63 -13.08 5.84 9.91
N THR A 64 -12.31 4.78 10.17
CA THR A 64 -10.88 4.86 10.51
C THR A 64 -10.11 3.71 9.89
N VAL A 65 -8.87 3.97 9.51
CA VAL A 65 -7.87 2.92 9.25
C VAL A 65 -6.68 3.19 10.18
N THR A 66 -6.32 2.21 10.98
CA THR A 66 -5.17 2.32 11.90
C THR A 66 -4.10 1.31 11.56
N LEU A 67 -2.87 1.80 11.37
CA LEU A 67 -1.68 1.00 11.10
C LEU A 67 -0.63 1.27 12.17
N ALA A 68 -0.14 0.22 12.81
CA ALA A 68 1.03 0.30 13.69
C ALA A 68 2.11 -0.67 13.21
N ALA A 69 3.33 -0.15 13.05
CA ALA A 69 4.50 -0.92 12.67
C ALA A 69 5.68 -0.63 13.61
N ARG A 70 6.46 -1.67 13.93
CA ARG A 70 7.66 -1.56 14.76
C ARG A 70 8.74 -2.50 14.24
N LYS A 71 9.99 -2.00 14.13
CA LYS A 71 11.13 -2.75 13.59
C LYS A 71 10.84 -3.35 12.20
N GLY A 72 10.21 -2.56 11.33
CA GLY A 72 9.86 -3.00 9.96
C GLY A 72 8.75 -4.05 9.87
N LYS A 73 8.07 -4.37 10.97
CA LYS A 73 6.96 -5.33 11.00
C LYS A 73 5.66 -4.64 11.39
N VAL A 74 4.60 -4.91 10.64
CA VAL A 74 3.25 -4.48 10.99
C VAL A 74 2.76 -5.34 12.14
N VAL A 75 2.19 -4.71 13.18
CA VAL A 75 1.66 -5.41 14.36
C VAL A 75 0.17 -5.21 14.57
N HIS A 76 -0.38 -4.15 13.99
CA HIS A 76 -1.80 -3.86 14.05
C HIS A 76 -2.18 -3.18 12.73
N PHE A 77 -3.22 -3.71 12.09
CA PHE A 77 -3.80 -3.12 10.89
C PHE A 77 -5.29 -3.41 10.89
N GLU A 78 -6.11 -2.38 11.12
CA GLU A 78 -7.56 -2.51 11.25
C GLU A 78 -8.27 -1.37 10.51
N ALA A 79 -9.38 -1.69 9.86
CA ALA A 79 -10.29 -0.74 9.25
C ALA A 79 -11.67 -0.85 9.93
N ASN A 80 -12.26 0.28 10.29
CA ASN A 80 -13.56 0.35 10.97
C ASN A 80 -14.44 1.45 10.36
N GLY A 81 -15.76 1.25 10.41
CA GLY A 81 -16.74 2.24 9.95
C GLY A 81 -16.90 2.31 8.44
N LEU A 82 -17.29 3.48 7.95
CA LEU A 82 -17.64 3.75 6.56
C LEU A 82 -16.66 4.74 5.94
N ARG A 83 -16.28 4.50 4.68
CA ARG A 83 -15.54 5.48 3.87
C ARG A 83 -16.45 6.52 3.22
N ASP A 84 -17.71 6.16 3.01
CA ASP A 84 -18.74 7.01 2.42
C ASP A 84 -20.05 6.73 3.16
N VAL A 85 -20.52 7.72 3.91
CA VAL A 85 -21.74 7.61 4.73
C VAL A 85 -22.99 7.61 3.86
N GLU A 86 -23.02 8.42 2.81
CA GLU A 86 -24.19 8.55 1.91
C GLU A 86 -24.39 7.28 1.09
N ARG A 87 -23.29 6.66 0.64
CA ARG A 87 -23.30 5.42 -0.14
C ARG A 87 -23.21 4.16 0.71
N GLY A 88 -23.06 4.29 2.03
CA GLY A 88 -22.94 3.17 2.96
C GLY A 88 -21.73 2.26 2.66
N LEU A 89 -20.63 2.81 2.13
CA LEU A 89 -19.50 2.00 1.70
C LEU A 89 -18.59 1.70 2.89
N PRO A 90 -18.24 0.42 3.16
CA PRO A 90 -17.38 0.07 4.27
C PRO A 90 -15.97 0.63 4.07
N MET A 91 -15.32 0.97 5.18
CA MET A 91 -13.92 1.32 5.21
C MET A 91 -13.07 0.08 4.91
N GLN A 92 -12.10 0.23 4.00
CA GLN A 92 -11.14 -0.81 3.67
C GLN A 92 -9.71 -0.33 3.94
N THR A 93 -8.80 -1.25 4.21
CA THR A 93 -7.38 -0.95 4.50
C THR A 93 -6.63 -0.31 3.33
N ASP A 94 -7.14 -0.46 2.11
CA ASP A 94 -6.64 0.12 0.87
C ASP A 94 -7.41 1.39 0.44
N THR A 95 -8.28 1.93 1.31
CA THR A 95 -9.04 3.15 1.02
C THR A 95 -8.09 4.32 0.81
N ILE A 96 -8.29 5.05 -0.29
CA ILE A 96 -7.50 6.24 -0.62
C ILE A 96 -7.97 7.42 0.23
N PHE A 97 -7.08 7.94 1.06
CA PHE A 97 -7.31 9.14 1.87
C PHE A 97 -6.71 10.37 1.20
N ARG A 98 -7.40 11.51 1.34
CA ARG A 98 -6.84 12.82 0.96
C ARG A 98 -5.88 13.28 2.06
N LEU A 99 -4.59 13.21 1.77
CA LEU A 99 -3.54 13.72 2.63
C LEU A 99 -3.40 15.23 2.39
N TYR A 100 -3.87 16.05 3.32
CA TYR A 100 -3.75 17.52 3.25
C TYR A 100 -2.32 17.96 3.64
N SER A 101 -2.16 18.61 4.80
CA SER A 101 -0.87 19.13 5.27
C SER A 101 0.18 18.06 5.59
N GLN A 102 -0.20 16.79 5.61
CA GLN A 102 0.73 15.68 5.81
C GLN A 102 1.80 15.61 4.71
N THR A 103 1.55 16.20 3.54
CA THR A 103 2.54 16.28 2.45
C THR A 103 3.79 17.10 2.82
N VAL A 104 3.68 18.05 3.76
CA VAL A 104 4.84 18.84 4.25
C VAL A 104 5.93 17.93 4.83
N ILE A 105 5.56 16.79 5.42
CA ILE A 105 6.53 15.81 5.93
C ILE A 105 7.41 15.25 4.80
N LEU A 106 6.93 15.15 3.56
CA LEU A 106 7.80 14.68 2.48
C LEU A 106 8.88 15.72 2.13
N HIS A 107 8.53 17.00 2.16
CA HIS A 107 9.47 18.07 1.81
C HIS A 107 10.55 18.28 2.88
N THR A 108 10.19 18.26 4.18
CA THR A 108 11.16 18.55 5.25
C THR A 108 12.20 17.44 5.45
N TRP A 109 11.88 16.21 5.02
CA TRP A 109 12.80 15.07 5.13
C TRP A 109 13.85 15.03 4.02
N GLN A 110 13.52 15.53 2.82
CA GLN A 110 14.47 15.69 1.73
C GLN A 110 15.66 16.58 2.15
N ASP A 111 15.41 17.52 3.06
CA ASP A 111 16.37 18.55 3.47
C ASP A 111 17.08 18.25 4.80
N ASN A 112 16.86 17.07 5.43
CA ASN A 112 17.43 16.75 6.74
C ASN A 112 18.65 15.79 6.68
N PRO A 113 19.89 16.28 6.80
CA PRO A 113 21.11 15.47 6.66
C PRO A 113 21.38 14.50 7.82
N SER A 114 20.57 14.49 8.88
CA SER A 114 20.73 13.57 10.02
C SER A 114 20.04 12.22 9.83
N ILE A 115 19.21 12.04 8.79
CA ILE A 115 18.32 10.88 8.63
C ILE A 115 18.53 10.12 7.31
N ASN A 116 19.81 9.93 6.94
CA ASN A 116 20.26 9.38 5.65
C ASN A 116 20.01 7.86 5.44
N HIS A 117 19.25 7.18 6.29
CA HIS A 117 19.14 5.71 6.27
C HIS A 117 17.74 5.13 6.02
N CYS A 118 16.70 5.95 5.85
CA CYS A 118 15.35 5.48 5.53
C CYS A 118 14.89 6.04 4.19
N SER A 119 15.18 5.32 3.11
CA SER A 119 14.68 5.66 1.77
C SER A 119 13.24 5.15 1.64
N PHE A 120 12.25 6.03 1.83
CA PHE A 120 10.84 5.71 1.60
C PHE A 120 10.46 6.22 0.21
N SER A 121 10.46 5.34 -0.78
CA SER A 121 10.03 5.67 -2.14
C SER A 121 8.51 5.56 -2.22
N LEU A 122 7.79 6.68 -2.06
CA LEU A 122 6.38 6.76 -2.41
C LEU A 122 6.29 7.47 -3.77
N ARG A 123 5.99 6.69 -4.83
CA ARG A 123 5.74 7.23 -6.17
C ARG A 123 4.31 7.79 -6.18
N ILE A 124 4.19 9.09 -6.02
CA ILE A 124 2.93 9.82 -6.26
C ILE A 124 2.69 9.79 -7.77
N SER A 125 1.55 9.23 -8.19
CA SER A 125 1.08 9.28 -9.58
C SER A 125 0.35 10.58 -9.88
#